data_AF-U6CXX1-F1
#
_entry.id   AF-U6CXX1-F1
#
_cell.length_a   1.000
_cell.length_b   1.000
_cell.length_c   1.000
_cell.angle_alpha   90.00
_cell.angle_beta   90.00
_cell.angle_gamma   90.00
#
_symmetry.space_group_name_H-M   'P 1'
#
loop_
_entity.id
_entity.type
_entity.pdbx_description
1 polymer ?
#
loop_
_entity_poly.entity_id
_entity_poly.type
_entity_poly.pdbx_seq_one_letter_code
_entity_poly.pdbx_strand_id
1 'polypeptide(L)'
;GYVYLVFELEKSVRALLQACSHDPLSPDGLSEYYFKMSSRRMRCKEVQVIPWVLADSNFVRSPSQRLDPSRTVFVGALHGMLNAEALAAILNDLFGGVVYAGIDTDKHKYPIGECPTSVGQLGGPWDLARPRP
;
A
#
# COMPACT_ATOMS: atom_id res chain seq x y z
N GLY A 1 8.70 -9.86 -14.78
CA GLY A 1 7.89 -8.69 -15.20
C GLY A 1 6.52 -8.81 -14.58
N TYR A 2 5.94 -7.68 -14.20
CA TYR A 2 4.60 -7.57 -13.61
C TYR A 2 3.70 -6.74 -14.54
N VAL A 3 2.39 -6.84 -14.33
CA VAL A 3 1.39 -6.03 -15.04
C VAL A 3 0.35 -5.56 -14.03
N TYR A 4 -0.30 -4.45 -14.33
CA TYR A 4 -1.37 -3.89 -13.50
C TYR A 4 -2.71 -4.03 -14.21
N LEU A 5 -3.74 -4.38 -13.43
CA LEU A 5 -5.12 -4.46 -13.88
C LEU A 5 -5.93 -3.47 -13.06
N VAL A 6 -6.62 -2.56 -13.74
CA VAL A 6 -7.56 -1.61 -13.13
C VAL A 6 -8.96 -2.00 -13.57
N PHE A 7 -9.82 -2.29 -12.60
CA PHE A 7 -11.23 -2.61 -12.84
C PHE A 7 -12.10 -1.43 -12.44
N GLU A 8 -13.08 -1.09 -13.28
CA GLU A 8 -14.07 -0.06 -12.95
C GLU A 8 -15.11 -0.55 -11.93
N LEU A 9 -15.33 -1.86 -11.88
CA LEU A 9 -16.39 -2.48 -11.07
C LEU A 9 -15.80 -3.41 -10.02
N GLU A 10 -16.16 -3.19 -8.76
CA GLU A 10 -15.73 -4.02 -7.62
C GLU A 10 -16.10 -5.50 -7.80
N LYS A 11 -17.26 -5.78 -8.41
CA LYS A 11 -17.69 -7.16 -8.71
C LYS A 11 -16.70 -7.91 -9.60
N SER A 12 -15.99 -7.21 -10.49
CA SER A 12 -14.99 -7.82 -11.37
C SER A 12 -13.73 -8.19 -10.60
N VAL A 13 -13.33 -7.37 -9.61
CA VAL A 13 -12.24 -7.69 -8.69
C VAL A 13 -12.60 -8.93 -7.88
N ARG A 14 -13.80 -8.98 -7.29
CA ARG A 14 -14.27 -10.15 -6.54
C ARG A 14 -14.32 -11.42 -7.40
N ALA A 15 -14.82 -11.33 -8.62
CA ALA A 15 -14.85 -12.46 -9.55
C ALA A 15 -13.43 -12.98 -9.90
N LEU A 16 -12.46 -12.08 -10.09
CA LEU A 16 -11.07 -12.47 -10.32
C LEU A 16 -10.47 -13.18 -9.10
N LEU A 17 -10.67 -12.63 -7.90
CA LEU A 17 -10.15 -13.22 -6.65
C LEU A 17 -10.78 -14.59 -6.38
N GLN A 18 -12.08 -14.76 -6.67
CA GLN A 18 -12.78 -16.05 -6.58
C GLN A 18 -12.25 -17.09 -7.58
N ALA A 19 -11.75 -16.66 -8.73
CA ALA A 19 -11.12 -17.55 -9.71
C ALA A 19 -9.66 -17.90 -9.38
N CYS A 20 -9.06 -17.25 -8.38
CA CYS A 20 -7.72 -17.56 -7.90
C CYS A 20 -7.75 -18.71 -6.90
N SER A 21 -6.71 -19.54 -6.91
CA SER A 21 -6.38 -20.40 -5.77
C SER A 21 -5.78 -19.54 -4.68
N HIS A 22 -6.21 -19.75 -3.43
CA HIS A 22 -5.62 -19.11 -2.26
C HIS A 22 -5.50 -20.14 -1.14
N ASP A 23 -4.49 -19.97 -0.27
CA ASP A 23 -4.39 -20.75 0.95
C ASP A 23 -5.20 -20.06 2.07
N PRO A 24 -6.30 -20.66 2.54
CA PRO A 24 -7.10 -20.11 3.62
C PRO A 24 -6.41 -20.20 5.00
N LEU A 25 -5.26 -20.87 5.11
CA LEU A 25 -4.54 -21.09 6.36
C LEU A 25 -3.30 -20.19 6.52
N SER A 26 -3.14 -19.14 5.71
CA SER A 26 -1.99 -18.26 5.85
C SER A 26 -1.97 -17.62 7.25
N PRO A 27 -0.89 -17.83 8.04
CA PRO A 27 -0.84 -17.41 9.45
C PRO A 27 -0.91 -15.88 9.65
N ASP A 28 -0.76 -15.13 8.56
CA ASP A 28 -0.57 -13.69 8.54
C ASP A 28 -1.90 -12.95 8.24
N GLY A 29 -2.98 -13.68 7.94
CA GLY A 29 -4.25 -13.11 7.47
C GLY A 29 -4.20 -12.51 6.06
N LEU A 30 -3.04 -12.51 5.42
CA LEU A 30 -2.86 -12.16 4.01
C LEU A 30 -3.12 -13.38 3.15
N SER A 31 -4.32 -13.50 2.58
CA SER A 31 -4.60 -14.51 1.56
C SER A 31 -3.74 -14.24 0.32
N GLU A 32 -2.78 -15.12 0.05
CA GLU A 32 -2.03 -15.07 -1.20
C GLU A 32 -2.90 -15.65 -2.33
N TYR A 33 -3.21 -14.84 -3.33
CA TYR A 33 -4.00 -15.27 -4.48
C TYR A 33 -3.08 -15.65 -5.63
N TYR A 34 -3.35 -16.80 -6.25
CA TYR A 34 -2.64 -17.30 -7.42
C TYR A 34 -3.61 -17.62 -8.55
N PHE A 35 -3.29 -17.15 -9.75
CA PHE A 35 -4.07 -17.39 -10.95
C PHE A 35 -3.27 -18.23 -11.95
N LYS A 36 -3.87 -19.32 -12.45
CA LYS A 36 -3.24 -20.17 -13.47
C LYS A 36 -3.57 -19.65 -14.86
N MET A 37 -2.55 -19.26 -15.61
CA MET A 37 -2.67 -18.75 -16.97
C MET A 37 -1.94 -19.65 -17.96
N SER A 38 -2.60 -19.91 -19.09
CA SER A 38 -2.01 -20.61 -20.24
C SER A 38 -2.19 -19.78 -21.52
N SER A 39 -1.20 -19.83 -22.39
CA SER A 39 -1.16 -19.18 -23.70
C SER A 39 -0.43 -20.06 -24.70
N ARG A 40 -0.45 -19.70 -26.00
CA ARG A 40 0.29 -20.43 -27.04
C ARG A 40 1.79 -20.57 -26.74
N ARG A 41 2.39 -19.60 -26.03
CA ARG A 41 3.83 -19.58 -25.70
C ARG A 41 4.15 -20.04 -24.28
N MET A 42 3.14 -20.24 -23.43
CA MET A 42 3.36 -20.50 -22.01
C MET A 42 2.24 -21.37 -21.45
N ARG A 43 2.58 -22.56 -20.94
CA ARG A 43 1.59 -23.50 -20.41
C ARG A 43 1.63 -23.48 -18.89
N CYS A 44 0.45 -23.43 -18.27
CA CYS A 44 0.27 -23.62 -16.83
C CYS A 44 1.13 -22.69 -15.96
N LYS A 45 1.33 -21.43 -16.36
CA LYS A 45 2.03 -20.48 -15.50
C LYS A 45 1.11 -20.03 -14.39
N GLU A 46 1.54 -20.23 -13.17
CA GLU A 46 0.92 -19.65 -11.99
C GLU A 46 1.48 -18.23 -11.79
N VAL A 47 0.58 -17.27 -11.60
CA VAL A 47 0.94 -15.87 -11.33
C VAL A 47 0.32 -15.44 -10.02
N GLN A 48 1.08 -14.71 -9.22
CA GLN A 48 0.54 -14.10 -8.01
C GLN A 48 -0.35 -12.92 -8.38
N VAL A 49 -1.49 -12.82 -7.71
CA VAL A 49 -2.44 -11.71 -7.78
C VAL A 49 -2.44 -11.04 -6.42
N ILE A 50 -2.08 -9.76 -6.39
CA ILE A 50 -2.06 -8.97 -5.15
C ILE A 50 -3.12 -7.86 -5.31
N PRO A 51 -4.26 -7.95 -4.61
CA PRO A 51 -5.27 -6.90 -4.65
C PRO A 51 -4.77 -5.65 -3.93
N TRP A 52 -5.08 -4.47 -4.50
CA TRP A 52 -4.90 -3.20 -3.80
C TRP A 52 -6.18 -2.85 -3.03
N VAL A 53 -6.09 -2.78 -1.71
CA VAL A 53 -7.22 -2.42 -0.84
C VAL A 53 -7.20 -0.91 -0.62
N LEU A 54 -8.27 -0.23 -1.04
CA LEU A 54 -8.34 1.24 -0.97
C LEU A 54 -8.31 1.77 0.47
N ALA A 55 -8.88 1.02 1.42
CA ALA A 55 -8.87 1.39 2.84
C ALA A 55 -7.45 1.44 3.42
N ASP A 56 -6.56 0.60 2.91
CA ASP A 56 -5.18 0.42 3.41
C ASP A 56 -4.24 1.54 2.92
N SER A 57 -4.73 2.42 2.04
CA SER A 57 -3.96 3.54 1.50
C SER A 57 -3.79 4.69 2.48
N ASN A 58 -4.61 4.77 3.54
CA ASN A 58 -4.55 5.87 4.50
C ASN A 58 -4.70 5.36 5.93
N PHE A 59 -3.88 5.88 6.82
CA PHE A 59 -3.94 5.66 8.26
C PHE A 59 -4.09 7.00 8.97
N VAL A 60 -5.06 7.08 9.90
CA VAL A 60 -5.27 8.25 10.75
C VAL A 60 -5.41 7.78 12.19
N ARG A 61 -4.52 8.24 13.08
CA ARG A 61 -4.56 7.90 14.51
C ARG A 61 -5.68 8.62 15.25
N SER A 62 -5.96 9.87 14.89
CA SER A 62 -7.03 10.68 15.47
C SER A 62 -7.67 11.57 14.40
N PRO A 63 -8.95 11.37 14.03
CA PRO A 63 -9.61 12.09 12.95
C PRO A 63 -9.84 13.59 13.24
N SER A 64 -9.69 14.03 14.50
CA SER A 64 -9.84 15.43 14.90
C SER A 64 -8.57 16.27 14.73
N GLN A 65 -7.44 15.64 14.42
CA GLN A 65 -6.14 16.29 14.39
C GLN A 65 -5.86 16.90 13.01
N ARG A 66 -5.58 18.21 12.96
CA ARG A 66 -5.26 18.91 11.71
C ARG A 66 -3.81 18.65 11.31
N LEU A 67 -3.62 18.13 10.09
CA LEU A 67 -2.30 17.90 9.51
C LEU A 67 -1.61 19.25 9.20
N ASP A 68 -0.35 19.34 9.58
CA ASP A 68 0.52 20.50 9.31
C ASP A 68 1.48 20.12 8.17
N PRO A 69 1.37 20.74 6.98
CA PRO A 69 2.26 20.44 5.85
C PRO A 69 3.74 20.64 6.15
N SER A 70 4.08 21.52 7.10
CA SER A 70 5.47 21.75 7.51
C SER A 70 6.05 20.61 8.35
N ARG A 71 5.18 19.68 8.79
CA ARG A 71 5.50 18.49 9.57
C ARG A 71 5.18 17.22 8.79
N THR A 72 5.26 17.31 7.46
CA THR A 72 5.08 16.16 6.58
C THR A 72 6.42 15.74 6.01
N VAL A 73 6.71 14.45 6.10
CA VAL A 73 7.86 13.84 5.42
C VAL A 73 7.40 12.94 4.30
N PHE A 74 8.32 12.72 3.38
CA PHE A 74 8.10 12.04 2.12
C PHE A 74 9.03 10.83 2.06
N VAL A 75 8.45 9.63 2.03
CA VAL A 75 9.21 8.37 2.04
C VAL A 75 9.17 7.73 0.65
N GLY A 76 10.33 7.28 0.16
CA GLY A 76 10.46 6.59 -1.14
C GLY A 76 10.84 5.13 -0.95
N ALA A 77 10.99 4.39 -2.06
CA ALA A 77 11.45 3.00 -2.08
C ALA A 77 10.67 2.04 -1.16
N LEU A 78 9.36 2.28 -0.99
CA LEU A 78 8.50 1.40 -0.21
C LEU A 78 8.24 0.09 -0.95
N HIS A 79 8.17 -1.00 -0.18
CA HIS A 79 7.73 -2.28 -0.70
C HIS A 79 6.29 -2.16 -1.21
N GLY A 80 5.98 -2.68 -2.40
CA GLY A 80 4.63 -2.59 -3.01
C GLY A 80 3.50 -3.33 -2.28
N MET A 81 3.80 -3.92 -1.12
CA MET A 81 2.83 -4.59 -0.23
C MET A 81 2.73 -3.89 1.13
N LEU A 82 3.49 -2.83 1.35
CA LEU A 82 3.42 -2.06 2.60
C LEU A 82 2.16 -1.20 2.56
N ASN A 83 1.32 -1.30 3.58
CA ASN A 83 0.15 -0.45 3.77
C ASN A 83 0.46 0.77 4.66
N ALA A 84 -0.46 1.72 4.69
CA ALA A 84 -0.29 2.96 5.46
C ALA A 84 -0.19 2.72 6.96
N GLU A 85 -0.91 1.72 7.49
CA GLU A 85 -0.86 1.37 8.92
C GLU A 85 0.51 0.82 9.33
N ALA A 86 1.05 -0.14 8.56
CA ALA A 86 2.38 -0.68 8.81
C ALA A 86 3.46 0.41 8.67
N LEU A 87 3.34 1.30 7.68
CA LEU A 87 4.24 2.44 7.54
C LEU A 87 4.17 3.37 8.77
N ALA A 88 2.97 3.69 9.25
CA ALA A 88 2.79 4.51 10.43
C ALA A 88 3.37 3.85 11.69
N ALA A 89 3.18 2.54 11.85
CA ALA A 89 3.73 1.78 12.97
C ALA A 89 5.26 1.82 12.98
N ILE A 90 5.90 1.49 11.84
CA ILE A 90 7.36 1.51 11.70
C ILE A 90 7.92 2.90 12.02
N LEU A 91 7.34 3.96 11.44
CA LEU A 91 7.80 5.33 11.67
C LEU A 91 7.53 5.81 13.10
N ASN A 92 6.43 5.39 13.70
CA ASN A 92 6.12 5.69 15.09
C ASN A 92 7.11 5.01 16.04
N ASP A 93 7.53 3.78 15.76
CA ASP A 93 8.47 3.05 16.61
C ASP A 93 9.90 3.63 16.53
N LEU A 94 10.31 4.05 15.34
CA LEU A 94 11.65 4.59 15.12
C LEU A 94 11.84 6.00 15.69
N PHE A 95 10.78 6.81 15.71
CA PHE A 95 10.93 8.25 15.92
C PHE A 95 9.78 8.91 16.70
N GLY A 96 8.68 8.19 16.92
CA GLY A 96 7.57 8.63 17.73
C GLY A 96 6.63 9.65 17.09
N GLY A 97 5.37 9.60 17.52
CA GLY A 97 4.40 10.67 17.31
C GLY A 97 3.89 10.79 15.89
N VAL A 98 3.74 9.68 15.17
CA VAL A 98 3.07 9.65 13.86
C VAL A 98 1.56 9.62 14.09
N VAL A 99 0.83 10.56 13.46
CA VAL A 99 -0.63 10.63 13.55
C VAL A 99 -1.33 10.37 12.22
N TYR A 100 -0.59 10.41 11.12
CA TYR A 100 -1.08 10.13 9.78
C TYR A 100 0.01 9.48 8.91
N ALA A 101 -0.38 8.51 8.10
CA ALA A 101 0.40 8.04 6.96
C ALA A 101 -0.54 7.83 5.77
N GLY A 102 -0.11 8.22 4.58
CA GLY A 102 -0.90 8.05 3.36
C GLY A 102 -0.01 7.64 2.20
N ILE A 103 -0.44 6.61 1.48
CA ILE A 103 0.20 6.14 0.26
C ILE A 103 -0.28 6.97 -0.90
N ASP A 104 0.66 7.60 -1.59
CA ASP A 104 0.36 8.40 -2.77
C ASP A 104 -0.17 7.51 -3.89
N THR A 105 -1.33 7.87 -4.43
CA THR A 105 -2.01 7.13 -5.49
C THR A 105 -2.34 8.02 -6.70
N ASP A 106 -2.44 7.43 -7.88
CA ASP A 106 -2.84 8.10 -9.11
C ASP A 106 -4.35 8.42 -9.15
N LYS A 107 -4.82 8.91 -10.30
CA LYS A 107 -6.25 9.19 -10.55
C LYS A 107 -7.17 7.96 -10.44
N HIS A 108 -6.62 6.75 -10.60
CA HIS A 108 -7.34 5.48 -10.46
C HIS A 108 -7.16 4.86 -9.08
N LYS A 109 -6.60 5.61 -8.11
CA LYS A 109 -6.31 5.14 -6.75
C LYS A 109 -5.31 3.99 -6.72
N TYR A 110 -4.48 3.88 -7.75
CA TYR A 110 -3.38 2.93 -7.79
C TYR A 110 -2.11 3.56 -7.22
N PRO A 111 -1.29 2.87 -6.41
CA PRO A 111 -0.05 3.41 -5.87
C PRO A 111 0.85 3.94 -7.00
N ILE A 112 1.26 5.20 -6.90
CA ILE A 112 2.29 5.73 -7.79
C ILE A 112 3.63 5.24 -7.27
N GLY A 113 4.00 4.03 -7.70
CA GLY A 113 5.27 3.40 -7.37
C GLY A 113 6.42 4.41 -7.55
N GLU A 114 7.17 4.59 -6.45
CA GLU A 114 8.30 5.51 -6.27
C GLU A 114 8.00 7.00 -6.03
N CYS A 115 6.73 7.43 -5.93
CA CYS A 115 6.41 8.79 -5.51
C CYS A 115 6.30 8.90 -3.98
N PRO A 116 6.59 10.08 -3.41
CA PRO A 116 6.87 10.18 -1.99
C PRO A 116 5.60 10.05 -1.12
N THR A 117 5.63 9.16 -0.12
CA THR A 117 4.52 8.90 0.82
C THR A 117 4.44 10.01 1.86
N SER A 118 3.28 10.65 2.01
CA SER A 118 3.07 11.71 3.00
C SER A 118 2.79 11.14 4.40
N VAL A 119 3.62 11.51 5.37
CA VAL A 119 3.45 11.15 6.79
C VAL A 119 3.20 12.41 7.58
N GLY A 120 2.04 12.54 8.22
CA GLY A 120 1.54 13.80 8.78
C GLY A 120 1.56 13.84 10.31
N GLN A 121 2.03 14.99 10.80
CA GLN A 121 2.16 15.56 12.15
C GLN A 121 3.03 14.81 13.16
N LEU A 122 4.19 15.42 13.38
CA LEU A 122 5.34 14.98 14.14
C LEU A 122 5.38 15.66 15.52
N GLY A 123 5.58 14.86 16.57
CA GLY A 123 5.77 15.30 17.95
C GLY A 123 7.19 15.05 18.50
N GLY A 124 8.21 14.98 17.65
CA GLY A 124 9.58 14.61 18.02
C GLY A 124 10.68 15.21 17.10
N PRO A 125 11.97 14.91 17.36
CA PRO A 125 13.12 15.54 16.70
C PRO A 125 13.38 14.93 15.32
N TRP A 126 12.65 15.43 14.30
CA TRP A 126 12.63 14.88 12.95
C TRP A 126 13.36 15.72 11.90
N ASP A 127 14.19 16.68 12.31
CA ASP A 127 14.91 17.58 11.41
C ASP A 127 15.90 16.88 10.45
N LEU A 128 16.19 15.59 10.67
CA LEU A 128 17.04 14.77 9.81
C LEU A 128 16.32 14.15 8.59
N ALA A 129 14.98 14.11 8.58
CA ALA A 129 14.19 13.45 7.52
C ALA A 129 13.70 14.41 6.42
N ARG A 130 14.07 15.69 6.48
CA ARG A 130 13.74 16.63 5.39
C ARG A 130 14.66 16.38 4.19
N PRO A 131 14.12 16.33 2.95
CA PRO A 131 14.94 16.55 1.78
C PRO A 131 15.62 17.92 1.94
N ARG A 132 16.96 17.95 1.91
CA ARG A 132 17.67 19.22 1.79
C ARG A 132 17.37 19.84 0.42
N PRO A 133 17.22 21.18 0.33
CA PRO A 133 16.84 21.88 -0.89
C PRO A 133 17.78 21.60 -2.06
#